data_AF-A0A1F8QCF5-F1
#
_entry.id   AF-A0A1F8QCF5-F1
#
_cell.length_a   1.000
_cell.length_b   1.000
_cell.length_c   1.000
_cell.angle_alpha   90.00
_cell.angle_beta   90.00
_cell.angle_gamma   90.00
#
_symmetry.space_group_name_H-M   'P 1'
#
loop_
_entity.id
_entity.type
_entity.pdbx_description
1 polymer ?
#
loop_
_entity_poly.entity_id
_entity_poly.type
_entity_poly.pdbx_seq_one_letter_code
_entity_poly.pdbx_strand_id
1 'polypeptide(L)'
;MPQEAQAWGERDMYEYALGELVRRSSLDELSEAILVIDGERGKQQFVRKLRQYISRIGREEKRGRIFKAIVLKESKREDGLQFADMVAGVLGERFTHGESAYDDYVDAKLADLWVCLPK
;
A
#
# COMPACT_ATOMS: atom_id res chain seq x y z
N MET A 1 -20.03 0.25 4.13
CA MET A 1 -19.38 -1.08 4.02
C MET A 1 -20.47 -2.09 3.69
N PRO A 2 -20.30 -2.97 2.68
CA PRO A 2 -21.24 -4.07 2.46
C PRO A 2 -21.36 -4.91 3.75
N GLN A 3 -22.56 -5.39 4.08
CA GLN A 3 -22.83 -6.15 5.32
C GLN A 3 -22.03 -7.46 5.43
N GLU A 4 -21.35 -7.87 4.36
CA GLU A 4 -20.59 -9.12 4.24
C GLU A 4 -19.12 -9.01 4.70
N ALA A 5 -18.60 -7.79 4.91
CA ALA A 5 -17.18 -7.56 5.23
C ALA A 5 -16.72 -8.18 6.56
N GLN A 6 -17.65 -8.50 7.49
CA GLN A 6 -17.33 -9.11 8.78
C GLN A 6 -16.92 -10.60 8.68
N ALA A 7 -17.19 -11.26 7.55
CA ALA A 7 -16.90 -12.69 7.36
C ALA A 7 -15.69 -12.98 6.46
N TRP A 8 -14.98 -11.94 6.00
CA TRP A 8 -13.92 -12.08 5.02
C TRP A 8 -12.59 -12.44 5.66
N GLY A 9 -11.89 -13.42 5.07
CA GLY A 9 -10.50 -13.67 5.41
C GLY A 9 -9.61 -12.53 4.94
N GLU A 10 -8.41 -12.41 5.52
CA GLU A 10 -7.42 -11.37 5.17
C GLU A 10 -7.21 -11.27 3.65
N ARG A 11 -7.20 -12.40 2.94
CA ARG A 11 -7.06 -12.47 1.47
C ARG A 11 -8.24 -11.84 0.73
N ASP A 12 -9.47 -12.16 1.14
CA ASP A 12 -10.68 -11.71 0.48
C ASP A 12 -10.82 -10.19 0.60
N MET A 13 -10.37 -9.64 1.73
CA MET A 13 -10.29 -8.20 1.94
C MET A 13 -9.28 -7.53 1.00
N TYR A 14 -8.08 -8.08 0.83
CA TYR A 14 -7.08 -7.53 -0.09
C TYR A 14 -7.55 -7.57 -1.55
N GLU A 15 -8.11 -8.71 -1.98
CA GLU A 15 -8.64 -8.83 -3.35
C GLU A 15 -9.75 -7.81 -3.59
N TYR A 16 -10.71 -7.70 -2.68
CA TYR A 16 -11.79 -6.72 -2.80
C TYR A 16 -11.29 -5.27 -2.83
N ALA A 17 -10.48 -4.87 -1.84
CA ALA A 17 -10.02 -3.49 -1.72
C ALA A 17 -9.19 -3.08 -2.95
N LEU A 18 -8.29 -3.96 -3.39
CA LEU A 18 -7.46 -3.70 -4.55
C LEU A 18 -8.29 -3.70 -5.84
N GLY A 19 -9.30 -4.58 -5.95
CA GLY A 19 -10.20 -4.59 -7.09
C GLY A 19 -11.03 -3.31 -7.21
N GLU A 20 -11.56 -2.82 -6.10
CA GLU A 20 -12.28 -1.54 -6.06
C GLU A 20 -11.38 -0.36 -6.41
N LEU A 21 -10.14 -0.33 -5.90
CA LEU A 21 -9.16 0.70 -6.24
C LEU A 21 -8.90 0.72 -7.75
N VAL A 22 -8.59 -0.44 -8.34
CA VAL A 22 -8.32 -0.55 -9.78
C VAL A 22 -9.49 -0.09 -10.63
N ARG A 23 -10.74 -0.40 -10.24
CA ARG A 23 -11.93 0.04 -10.99
C ARG A 23 -12.14 1.55 -10.94
N ARG A 24 -11.78 2.19 -9.82
CA ARG A 24 -11.95 3.65 -9.61
C ARG A 24 -10.82 4.47 -10.21
N SER A 25 -9.63 3.91 -10.36
CA SER A 25 -8.49 4.58 -10.98
C SER A 25 -8.66 4.69 -12.49
N SER A 26 -8.01 5.69 -13.08
CA SER A 26 -7.76 5.73 -14.53
C SER A 26 -6.67 4.72 -14.91
N LEU A 27 -6.59 4.37 -16.20
CA LEU A 27 -5.58 3.43 -16.69
C LEU A 27 -4.16 3.95 -16.48
N ASP A 28 -3.96 5.22 -16.84
CA ASP A 28 -2.65 5.87 -16.94
C ASP A 28 -2.02 6.08 -15.56
N GLU A 29 -2.84 6.25 -14.52
CA GLU A 29 -2.39 6.37 -13.13
C GLU A 29 -1.70 5.10 -12.61
N LEU A 30 -2.17 3.92 -13.03
CA LEU A 30 -1.71 2.66 -12.47
C LEU A 30 -0.67 1.94 -13.34
N SER A 31 -0.69 2.16 -14.66
CA SER A 31 0.15 1.39 -15.60
C SER A 31 1.65 1.51 -15.32
N GLU A 32 2.08 2.65 -14.75
CA GLU A 32 3.44 2.91 -14.31
C GLU A 32 3.67 2.70 -12.81
N ALA A 33 2.60 2.50 -12.03
CA ALA A 33 2.68 2.30 -10.59
C ALA A 33 3.22 0.91 -10.24
N ILE A 34 3.95 0.83 -9.13
CA ILE A 34 4.43 -0.41 -8.52
C ILE A 34 3.62 -0.65 -7.25
N LEU A 35 2.84 -1.73 -7.20
CA LEU A 35 2.17 -2.15 -5.99
C LEU A 35 3.18 -2.88 -5.09
N VAL A 36 3.46 -2.31 -3.93
CA VAL A 36 4.30 -2.93 -2.89
C VAL A 36 3.38 -3.55 -1.84
N ILE A 37 3.54 -4.85 -1.62
CA ILE A 37 2.84 -5.58 -0.55
C ILE A 37 3.84 -5.78 0.57
N ASP A 38 3.50 -5.28 1.75
CA ASP A 38 4.26 -5.57 2.95
C ASP A 38 4.02 -7.02 3.40
N GLY A 39 5.07 -7.80 3.51
CA GLY A 39 5.00 -9.14 4.04
C GLY A 39 6.27 -9.95 3.91
N GLU A 40 6.38 -10.96 4.78
CA GLU A 40 7.50 -11.90 4.77
C GLU A 40 7.54 -12.72 3.48
N ARG A 41 8.74 -13.18 3.10
CA ARG A 41 8.97 -14.03 1.91
C ARG A 41 8.08 -15.29 1.86
N GLY A 42 7.52 -15.75 2.98
CA GLY A 42 6.55 -16.85 3.03
C GLY A 42 5.21 -16.56 2.31
N LYS A 43 4.89 -15.29 2.02
CA LYS A 43 3.63 -14.88 1.35
C LYS A 43 3.67 -14.92 -0.18
N GLN A 44 4.66 -15.56 -0.82
CA GLN A 44 4.74 -15.66 -2.30
C GLN A 44 3.49 -16.27 -2.95
N GLN A 45 2.86 -17.26 -2.30
CA GLN A 45 1.61 -17.84 -2.82
C GLN A 45 0.45 -16.83 -2.83
N PHE A 46 0.39 -15.95 -1.82
CA PHE A 46 -0.58 -14.87 -1.76
C PHE A 46 -0.35 -13.86 -2.89
N VAL A 47 0.89 -13.41 -3.09
CA VAL A 47 1.23 -12.47 -4.17
C VAL A 47 0.92 -13.07 -5.55
N ARG A 48 1.19 -14.36 -5.75
CA ARG A 48 0.84 -15.05 -6.99
C ARG A 48 -0.67 -15.03 -7.24
N LYS A 49 -1.48 -15.32 -6.23
CA LYS A 49 -2.94 -15.26 -6.33
C LYS A 49 -3.43 -13.84 -6.61
N LEU A 50 -2.89 -12.84 -5.92
CA LEU A 50 -3.25 -11.45 -6.13
C LEU A 50 -2.90 -10.97 -7.55
N ARG A 51 -1.73 -11.38 -8.08
CA ARG A 51 -1.37 -11.13 -9.49
C ARG A 51 -2.37 -11.73 -10.46
N GLN A 52 -2.83 -12.95 -10.21
CA GLN A 52 -3.85 -13.61 -11.04
C GLN A 52 -5.19 -12.86 -10.98
N TYR A 53 -5.61 -12.46 -9.77
CA TYR A 53 -6.82 -11.68 -9.54
C TYR A 53 -6.79 -10.34 -10.28
N ILE A 54 -5.74 -9.56 -10.13
CA ILE A 54 -5.58 -8.28 -10.83
C ILE A 54 -5.49 -8.46 -12.35
N SER A 55 -4.80 -9.48 -12.82
CA SER A 55 -4.74 -9.76 -14.27
C SER A 55 -6.11 -10.13 -14.82
N ARG A 56 -6.97 -10.79 -14.03
CA ARG A 56 -8.35 -11.07 -14.40
C ARG A 56 -9.15 -9.77 -14.53
N ILE A 57 -9.06 -8.87 -13.55
CA ILE A 57 -9.70 -7.54 -13.64
C ILE A 57 -9.24 -6.79 -14.88
N GLY A 58 -7.93 -6.74 -15.14
CA GLY A 58 -7.40 -6.05 -16.32
C GLY A 58 -7.91 -6.60 -17.65
N ARG A 59 -8.23 -7.90 -17.72
CA ARG A 59 -8.88 -8.50 -18.89
C ARG A 59 -10.37 -8.16 -18.97
N GLU A 60 -11.09 -8.26 -17.86
CA GLU A 60 -12.53 -7.96 -17.77
C GLU A 60 -12.83 -6.50 -18.14
N GLU A 61 -11.99 -5.58 -17.66
CA GLU A 61 -12.11 -4.13 -17.89
C GLU A 61 -11.46 -3.68 -19.21
N LYS A 62 -10.89 -4.59 -20.02
CA LYS A 62 -10.13 -4.29 -21.26
C LYS A 62 -8.99 -3.29 -21.08
N ARG A 63 -8.38 -3.28 -19.89
CA ARG A 63 -7.31 -2.38 -19.46
C ARG A 63 -5.90 -2.95 -19.70
N GLY A 64 -5.77 -4.25 -19.97
CA GLY A 64 -4.47 -4.88 -20.15
C GLY A 64 -3.70 -4.95 -18.81
N ARG A 65 -2.42 -4.56 -18.79
CA ARG A 65 -1.59 -4.62 -17.58
C ARG A 65 -1.93 -3.46 -16.64
N ILE A 66 -2.49 -3.77 -15.47
CA ILE A 66 -2.91 -2.76 -14.48
C ILE A 66 -1.73 -2.07 -13.78
N PHE A 67 -0.77 -2.84 -13.25
CA PHE A 67 0.41 -2.31 -12.55
C PHE A 67 1.70 -2.66 -13.28
N LYS A 68 2.71 -1.80 -13.16
CA LYS A 68 4.05 -2.06 -13.69
C LYS A 68 4.70 -3.28 -13.06
N ALA A 69 4.59 -3.37 -11.74
CA ALA A 69 5.07 -4.50 -10.96
C ALA A 69 4.22 -4.66 -9.69
N ILE A 70 4.17 -5.89 -9.17
CA ILE A 70 3.59 -6.21 -7.86
C ILE A 70 4.66 -6.89 -7.03
N VAL A 71 5.29 -6.18 -6.11
CA VAL A 71 6.46 -6.68 -5.36
C VAL A 71 6.08 -7.01 -3.93
N LEU A 72 6.65 -8.09 -3.41
CA LEU A 72 6.60 -8.42 -2.00
C LEU A 72 7.87 -7.86 -1.37
N LYS A 73 7.72 -6.98 -0.38
CA LYS A 73 8.83 -6.44 0.41
C LYS A 73 8.52 -6.58 1.88
N GLU A 74 9.55 -6.79 2.68
CA GLU A 74 9.43 -6.85 4.13
C GLU A 74 9.74 -5.46 4.68
N SER A 75 8.73 -4.72 5.13
CA SER A 75 8.86 -3.33 5.61
C SER A 75 9.84 -3.20 6.77
N LYS A 76 9.93 -4.23 7.63
CA LYS A 76 10.88 -4.29 8.76
C LYS A 76 12.35 -4.22 8.34
N ARG A 77 12.64 -4.40 7.05
CA ARG A 77 13.99 -4.33 6.47
C ARG A 77 14.21 -3.13 5.55
N GLU A 78 13.21 -2.25 5.38
CA GLU A 78 13.47 -0.98 4.72
C GLU A 78 14.01 0.01 5.77
N ASP A 79 15.17 0.60 5.47
CA ASP A 79 15.93 1.54 6.30
C ASP A 79 15.21 2.89 6.49
N GLY A 80 13.96 2.87 6.97
CA GLY A 80 13.16 4.06 7.23
C GLY A 80 12.73 4.85 5.99
N LEU A 81 12.96 4.35 4.76
CA LEU A 81 12.65 5.11 3.55
C LEU A 81 11.16 5.47 3.43
N GLN A 82 10.27 4.50 3.65
CA GLN A 82 8.84 4.75 3.68
C GLN A 82 8.43 5.71 4.81
N PHE A 83 9.16 5.66 5.93
CA PHE A 83 8.94 6.61 7.02
C PHE A 83 9.38 8.02 6.64
N ALA A 84 10.52 8.16 5.94
CA ALA A 84 11.00 9.41 5.41
C ALA A 84 10.01 10.04 4.41
N ASP A 85 9.42 9.23 3.52
CA ASP A 85 8.37 9.70 2.60
C ASP A 85 7.13 10.19 3.35
N MET A 86 6.73 9.48 4.42
CA MET A 86 5.59 9.89 5.25
C MET A 86 5.87 11.19 6.01
N VAL A 87 7.07 11.35 6.58
CA VAL A 87 7.51 12.60 7.23
C VAL A 87 7.53 13.76 6.23
N ALA A 88 8.08 13.54 5.03
CA ALA A 88 8.11 14.56 3.99
C ALA A 88 6.70 14.99 3.56
N GLY A 89 5.76 14.03 3.44
CA GLY A 89 4.36 14.31 3.15
C GLY A 89 3.69 15.16 4.23
N VAL A 90 3.87 14.81 5.50
CA VAL A 90 3.32 15.56 6.64
C VAL A 90 3.88 16.98 6.72
N LEU A 91 5.18 17.15 6.53
CA LEU A 91 5.80 18.48 6.49
C LEU A 91 5.29 19.32 5.31
N GLY A 92 5.06 18.69 4.15
CA GLY A 92 4.47 19.36 2.98
C GLY A 92 3.04 19.84 3.23
N GLU A 93 2.21 19.01 3.89
CA GLU A 93 0.86 19.41 4.29
C GLU A 93 0.89 20.55 5.29
N ARG A 94 1.72 20.48 6.35
CA ARG A 94 1.91 21.57 7.31
C ARG A 94 2.37 22.87 6.66
N PHE A 95 3.29 22.79 5.72
CA PHE A 95 3.77 23.98 4.99
C PHE A 95 2.63 24.65 4.21
N THR A 96 1.72 23.85 3.65
CA THR A 96 0.63 24.34 2.79
C THR A 96 -0.60 24.77 3.59
N HIS A 97 -0.94 24.07 4.68
CA HIS A 97 -2.20 24.20 5.41
C HIS A 97 -2.04 24.61 6.88
N GLY A 98 -0.81 24.71 7.38
CA GLY A 98 -0.48 25.06 8.77
C GLY A 98 -0.53 23.88 9.75
N GLU A 99 -1.23 22.81 9.40
CA GLU A 99 -1.37 21.58 10.19
C GLU A 99 -1.46 20.35 9.26
N SER A 100 -1.26 19.15 9.81
CA SER A 100 -1.47 17.90 9.09
C SER A 100 -2.28 16.95 9.96
N ALA A 101 -3.29 16.30 9.37
CA ALA A 101 -4.14 15.34 10.06
C ALA A 101 -3.37 14.08 10.52
N TYR A 102 -2.13 13.92 10.07
CA TYR A 102 -1.28 12.75 10.33
C TYR A 102 -0.12 13.03 11.28
N ASP A 103 -0.10 14.22 11.91
CA ASP A 103 0.96 14.65 12.83
C ASP A 103 1.18 13.65 13.98
N ASP A 104 0.12 13.28 14.68
CA ASP A 104 0.19 12.34 15.81
C ASP A 104 0.73 10.96 15.40
N TYR A 105 0.46 10.54 14.16
CA TYR A 105 0.90 9.24 13.65
C TYR A 105 2.40 9.22 13.33
N VAL A 106 2.90 10.32 12.76
CA VAL A 106 4.33 10.47 12.46
C VAL A 106 5.14 10.68 13.73
N ASP A 107 4.65 11.49 14.67
CA ASP A 107 5.35 11.78 15.93
C ASP A 107 5.54 10.52 16.79
N ALA A 108 4.50 9.67 16.89
CA ALA A 108 4.61 8.39 17.59
C ALA A 108 5.68 7.47 16.96
N LYS A 109 5.76 7.43 15.63
CA LYS A 109 6.74 6.61 14.91
C LYS A 109 8.16 7.18 14.94
N LEU A 110 8.31 8.51 14.96
CA LEU A 110 9.59 9.20 15.18
C LEU A 110 10.17 8.81 16.54
N ALA A 111 9.33 8.81 17.59
CA ALA A 111 9.75 8.42 18.94
C ALA A 111 10.24 6.96 18.99
N ASP A 112 9.49 6.02 18.37
CA ASP A 112 9.89 4.61 18.29
C ASP A 112 11.27 4.43 17.61
N LEU A 113 11.50 5.13 16.50
CA LEU A 113 12.75 5.03 15.74
C LEU A 113 13.93 5.68 16.46
N TRP A 114 13.69 6.79 17.17
CA TRP A 114 14.73 7.49 17.93
C TRP A 114 15.26 6.66 19.10
N VAL A 115 14.39 5.88 19.75
CA VAL A 115 14.78 4.97 20.85
C VAL A 115 15.58 3.76 20.35
N CYS A 116 15.41 3.38 19.08
CA CYS A 116 16.07 2.22 18.47
C CYS A 116 17.43 2.49 17.81
N LEU A 117 17.95 3.72 17.85
CA LEU A 117 19.31 4.00 17.36
C LEU A 117 20.35 3.39 18.32
N PRO A 118 21.28 2.54 17.86
CA PRO A 118 22.36 2.05 18.71
C PRO A 118 23.27 3.23 19.11
N LYS A 119 23.70 3.25 20.39
CA LYS A 119 24.69 4.19 20.91
C LYS A 119 26.03 4.06 20.19
#